data_AF-A0A2P2ICF7-F1
#
_entry.id   AF-A0A2P2ICF7-F1
#
_cell.length_a   1.000
_cell.length_b   1.000
_cell.length_c   1.000
_cell.angle_alpha   90.00
_cell.angle_beta   90.00
_cell.angle_gamma   90.00
#
_symmetry.space_group_name_H-M   'P 1'
#
loop_
_entity.id
_entity.type
_entity.pdbx_description
1 polymer ?
#
loop_
_entity_poly.entity_id
_entity_poly.type
_entity_poly.pdbx_seq_one_letter_code
_entity_poly.pdbx_strand_id
1 'polypeptide(L)'
;RNYLKNEILVRVGERELEAACTVTQQVVVCEEEEKFEMLLKFLDKCSRKDKGLVFVNRRTSCDPLCADIMQHYDYKYHDDNLMPDTLYGSMDQEAREQSLESFRQGEARLLICTDVAARGLDVVDVTFVINYDLPMNLEEYVHRSGRTGRAGKAGDVITYVCWKDRRNVRGFIEILERSNTVVPNELRRLADRGDRSNARRLANQSEHGGRDGDGEGRFNNRGYGNRGGQGNRGEGRSYGSDSRRNYGGEERSYGSDSGRTYGGGDTRGGSRCYG
;
A
#
# COMPACT_ATOMS: atom_id res chain seq x y z
N ARG A 1 -11.74 10.59 -25.13
CA ARG A 1 -11.11 9.79 -24.07
C ARG A 1 -11.08 10.64 -22.80
N ASN A 2 -12.00 10.37 -21.87
CA ASN A 2 -12.10 11.00 -20.56
C ASN A 2 -12.61 9.88 -19.64
N TYR A 3 -11.79 9.45 -18.70
CA TYR A 3 -11.92 8.13 -18.09
C TYR A 3 -12.41 8.18 -16.64
N LEU A 4 -12.67 9.35 -16.06
CA LEU A 4 -13.44 9.51 -14.82
C LEU A 4 -14.36 10.75 -14.91
N LYS A 5 -15.59 10.67 -14.36
CA LYS A 5 -16.45 11.86 -14.20
C LYS A 5 -15.91 12.65 -13.00
N ASN A 6 -15.49 13.90 -13.27
CA ASN A 6 -14.71 14.83 -12.42
C ASN A 6 -13.17 14.70 -12.52
N GLU A 7 -12.63 14.57 -13.74
CA GLU A 7 -11.19 14.76 -14.00
C GLU A 7 -10.87 16.15 -14.56
N ILE A 8 -9.80 16.76 -14.06
CA ILE A 8 -9.09 17.84 -14.76
C ILE A 8 -8.21 17.16 -15.81
N LEU A 9 -8.70 17.08 -17.05
CA LEU A 9 -7.92 16.64 -18.20
C LEU A 9 -6.90 17.71 -18.57
N VAL A 10 -5.61 17.49 -18.28
CA VAL A 10 -4.53 18.39 -18.72
C VAL A 10 -3.78 17.76 -19.89
N ARG A 11 -3.86 18.40 -21.05
CA ARG A 11 -2.96 18.12 -22.18
C ARG A 11 -1.80 19.11 -22.12
N VAL A 12 -0.58 18.58 -22.08
CA VAL A 12 0.64 19.38 -22.17
C VAL A 12 1.05 19.51 -23.63
N GLY A 13 1.19 20.74 -24.11
CA GLY A 13 1.81 21.03 -25.39
C GLY A 13 2.09 22.53 -25.50
N GLU A 14 3.37 22.91 -25.42
CA GLU A 14 4.04 23.74 -26.42
C GLU A 14 5.56 23.79 -26.16
N ARG A 15 6.31 23.24 -27.14
CA ARG A 15 7.68 23.53 -27.65
C ARG A 15 8.76 23.81 -26.59
N GLU A 16 9.89 23.11 -26.52
CA GLU A 16 10.84 22.82 -27.59
C GLU A 16 11.91 21.89 -26.96
N LEU A 17 11.89 20.60 -27.29
CA LEU A 17 12.97 19.62 -27.12
C LEU A 17 12.48 18.34 -27.80
N GLU A 18 13.05 18.05 -28.96
CA GLU A 18 12.68 16.92 -29.79
C GLU A 18 12.91 15.61 -29.03
N ALA A 19 11.83 14.82 -28.92
CA ALA A 19 11.73 13.48 -28.32
C ALA A 19 11.55 13.37 -26.79
N ALA A 20 10.52 13.94 -26.16
CA ALA A 20 10.05 13.45 -24.86
C ALA A 20 8.66 13.98 -24.47
N CYS A 21 7.75 13.06 -24.13
CA CYS A 21 6.50 13.19 -23.32
C CYS A 21 5.29 12.56 -24.01
N THR A 22 5.43 11.30 -24.44
CA THR A 22 4.29 10.47 -24.84
C THR A 22 3.55 9.87 -23.63
N VAL A 23 3.90 10.26 -22.40
CA VAL A 23 3.28 9.73 -21.17
C VAL A 23 2.31 10.74 -20.56
N THR A 24 1.02 10.39 -20.50
CA THR A 24 0.00 11.11 -19.75
C THR A 24 0.12 10.75 -18.27
N GLN A 25 0.15 11.74 -17.38
CA GLN A 25 0.21 11.50 -15.93
C GLN A 25 -1.05 12.04 -15.26
N GLN A 26 -1.69 11.20 -14.44
CA GLN A 26 -2.89 11.52 -13.69
C GLN A 26 -2.68 11.19 -12.21
N VAL A 27 -3.12 12.09 -11.34
CA VAL A 27 -3.08 11.90 -9.89
C VAL A 27 -4.50 11.98 -9.35
N VAL A 28 -4.92 10.94 -8.66
CA VAL A 28 -6.26 10.80 -8.09
C VAL A 28 -6.14 10.74 -6.58
N VAL A 29 -6.74 11.71 -5.90
CA VAL A 29 -6.85 11.72 -4.44
C VAL A 29 -8.13 10.98 -4.06
N CYS A 30 -8.01 9.94 -3.25
CA CYS A 30 -9.13 9.06 -2.90
C CYS A 30 -8.95 8.48 -1.49
N GLU A 31 -10.00 7.85 -0.97
CA GLU A 31 -9.88 6.99 0.21
C GLU A 31 -9.30 5.61 -0.18
N GLU A 32 -8.86 4.84 0.82
CA GLU A 32 -8.15 3.57 0.57
C GLU A 32 -9.09 2.49 0.03
N GLU A 33 -10.34 2.52 0.49
CA GLU A 33 -11.42 1.62 0.10
C GLU A 33 -11.88 1.86 -1.35
N GLU A 34 -11.70 3.07 -1.87
CA GLU A 34 -12.12 3.46 -3.22
C GLU A 34 -11.13 3.00 -4.31
N LYS A 35 -9.87 2.72 -3.93
CA LYS A 35 -8.81 2.37 -4.88
C LYS A 35 -9.15 1.19 -5.77
N PHE A 36 -9.74 0.14 -5.19
CA PHE A 36 -10.08 -1.07 -5.91
C PHE A 36 -11.17 -0.80 -6.96
N GLU A 37 -12.23 -0.08 -6.59
CA GLU A 37 -13.29 0.27 -7.53
C GLU A 37 -12.78 1.17 -8.67
N MET A 38 -11.91 2.13 -8.36
CA MET A 38 -11.29 2.98 -9.40
C MET A 38 -10.37 2.21 -10.33
N LEU A 39 -9.60 1.25 -9.79
CA LEU A 39 -8.77 0.34 -10.59
C LEU A 39 -9.64 -0.44 -11.57
N LEU A 40 -10.71 -1.07 -11.10
CA LEU A 40 -11.64 -1.81 -11.95
C LEU A 40 -12.29 -0.92 -13.02
N LYS A 41 -12.74 0.28 -12.65
CA LYS A 41 -13.29 1.26 -13.61
C LYS A 41 -12.30 1.65 -14.70
N PHE A 42 -11.02 1.75 -14.37
CA PHE A 42 -9.97 2.01 -15.36
C PHE A 42 -9.74 0.78 -16.26
N LEU A 43 -9.59 -0.41 -15.67
CA LEU A 43 -9.35 -1.66 -16.40
C LEU A 43 -10.51 -2.01 -17.33
N ASP A 44 -11.77 -1.74 -16.95
CA ASP A 44 -12.95 -1.89 -17.81
C ASP A 44 -12.90 -1.04 -19.09
N LYS A 45 -12.08 0.02 -19.10
CA LYS A 45 -11.94 0.93 -20.25
C LYS A 45 -10.73 0.59 -21.12
N CYS A 46 -9.86 -0.30 -20.65
CA CYS A 46 -8.71 -0.79 -21.39
C CYS A 46 -9.15 -1.77 -22.47
N SER A 47 -8.52 -1.69 -23.63
CA SER A 47 -8.71 -2.63 -24.73
C SER A 47 -8.01 -3.96 -24.44
N ARG A 48 -8.41 -5.03 -25.14
CA ARG A 48 -7.76 -6.36 -25.01
C ARG A 48 -6.27 -6.38 -25.34
N LYS A 49 -5.76 -5.36 -26.04
CA LYS A 49 -4.34 -5.24 -26.42
C LYS A 49 -3.50 -4.49 -25.39
N ASP A 50 -4.16 -3.79 -24.47
CA ASP A 50 -3.47 -3.01 -23.46
C ASP A 50 -2.87 -3.94 -22.41
N LYS A 51 -1.56 -3.75 -22.17
CA LYS A 51 -0.79 -4.39 -21.11
C LYS A 51 -0.36 -3.34 -20.10
N GLY A 52 -0.42 -3.67 -18.81
CA GLY A 52 -0.14 -2.70 -17.77
C GLY A 52 0.54 -3.26 -16.53
N LEU A 53 1.18 -2.36 -15.80
CA LEU A 53 1.81 -2.67 -14.51
C LEU A 53 1.03 -1.97 -13.40
N VAL A 54 0.78 -2.68 -12.30
CA VAL A 54 0.18 -2.14 -11.09
C VAL A 54 1.19 -2.23 -9.96
N PHE A 55 1.67 -1.08 -9.48
CA PHE A 55 2.65 -1.02 -8.42
C PHE A 55 2.00 -0.91 -7.04
N VAL A 56 2.39 -1.83 -6.16
CA VAL A 56 2.07 -1.83 -4.73
C VAL A 56 3.37 -1.73 -3.93
N ASN A 57 3.30 -1.12 -2.74
CA ASN A 57 4.51 -0.92 -1.93
C ASN A 57 4.91 -2.15 -1.13
N ARG A 58 3.95 -3.03 -0.81
CA ARG A 58 4.17 -4.23 0.02
C ARG A 58 3.94 -5.48 -0.79
N ARG A 59 4.88 -6.43 -0.73
CA ARG A 59 4.73 -7.75 -1.37
C ARG A 59 3.47 -8.49 -0.92
N THR A 60 3.09 -8.33 0.35
CA THR A 60 1.90 -8.96 0.95
C THR A 60 0.59 -8.44 0.38
N SER A 61 0.63 -7.38 -0.43
CA SER A 61 -0.53 -6.81 -1.12
C SER A 61 -0.63 -7.29 -2.58
N CYS A 62 0.39 -7.95 -3.14
CA CYS A 62 0.36 -8.42 -4.52
C CYS A 62 -0.69 -9.53 -4.71
N ASP A 63 -0.57 -10.64 -3.98
CA ASP A 63 -1.44 -11.80 -4.17
C ASP A 63 -2.91 -11.51 -3.86
N PRO A 64 -3.26 -10.82 -2.75
CA PRO A 64 -4.66 -10.47 -2.49
C PRO A 64 -5.25 -9.59 -3.59
N LEU A 65 -4.53 -8.56 -4.04
CA LEU A 65 -5.01 -7.69 -5.11
C LEU A 65 -5.16 -8.46 -6.43
N CYS A 66 -4.26 -9.41 -6.72
CA CYS A 66 -4.35 -10.29 -7.88
C CYS A 66 -5.61 -11.15 -7.85
N ALA A 67 -5.84 -11.82 -6.72
CA ALA A 67 -7.01 -12.67 -6.51
C ALA A 67 -8.31 -11.87 -6.60
N ASP A 68 -8.37 -10.68 -6.00
CA ASP A 68 -9.55 -9.82 -6.04
C ASP A 68 -9.88 -9.37 -7.48
N ILE A 69 -8.88 -9.00 -8.27
CA ILE A 69 -9.06 -8.64 -9.69
C ILE A 69 -9.55 -9.86 -10.48
N MET A 70 -8.87 -11.01 -10.33
CA MET A 70 -9.21 -12.23 -11.05
C MET A 70 -10.65 -12.68 -10.72
N GLN A 71 -11.04 -12.66 -9.44
CA GLN A 71 -12.40 -13.00 -9.01
C GLN A 71 -13.45 -12.05 -9.60
N HIS A 72 -13.14 -10.75 -9.66
CA HIS A 72 -14.06 -9.77 -10.25
C HIS A 72 -14.29 -10.03 -11.75
N TYR A 73 -13.23 -10.30 -12.51
CA TYR A 73 -13.33 -10.51 -13.96
C TYR A 73 -13.89 -11.91 -14.30
N ASP A 74 -13.61 -12.93 -13.50
CA ASP A 74 -14.19 -14.28 -13.66
C ASP A 74 -15.72 -14.26 -13.47
N TYR A 75 -16.20 -13.51 -12.47
CA TYR A 75 -17.63 -13.34 -12.22
C TYR A 75 -18.35 -12.51 -13.30
N LYS A 76 -17.68 -11.50 -13.87
CA LYS A 76 -18.29 -10.49 -14.75
C LYS A 76 -18.18 -10.82 -16.24
N TYR A 77 -17.12 -11.49 -16.67
CA TYR A 77 -16.79 -11.71 -18.08
C TYR A 77 -16.33 -13.16 -18.32
N HIS A 78 -17.27 -14.11 -18.29
CA HIS A 78 -17.02 -15.55 -18.41
C HIS A 78 -16.10 -15.98 -19.58
N ASP A 79 -16.07 -15.25 -20.70
CA ASP A 79 -15.28 -15.57 -21.91
C ASP A 79 -14.14 -14.58 -22.21
N ASP A 80 -13.96 -13.54 -21.41
CA ASP A 80 -13.01 -12.45 -21.69
C ASP A 80 -12.22 -12.05 -20.45
N ASN A 81 -11.65 -13.06 -19.81
CA ASN A 81 -11.07 -12.90 -18.49
C ASN A 81 -9.74 -12.13 -18.59
N LEU A 82 -9.64 -11.02 -17.85
CA LEU A 82 -8.37 -10.36 -17.62
C LEU A 82 -7.56 -11.27 -16.70
N MET A 83 -6.44 -11.80 -17.18
CA MET A 83 -5.55 -12.62 -16.36
C MET A 83 -4.45 -11.72 -15.77
N PRO A 84 -4.56 -11.33 -14.48
CA PRO A 84 -3.47 -10.70 -13.77
C PRO A 84 -2.45 -11.76 -13.32
N ASP A 85 -1.20 -11.33 -13.16
CA ASP A 85 -0.17 -12.10 -12.48
C ASP A 85 0.61 -11.19 -11.51
N THR A 86 1.46 -11.75 -10.67
CA THR A 86 2.22 -11.04 -9.65
C THR A 86 3.72 -11.10 -9.88
N LEU A 87 4.43 -10.09 -9.37
CA LEU A 87 5.89 -10.08 -9.37
C LEU A 87 6.47 -9.35 -8.16
N TYR A 88 7.10 -10.09 -7.26
CA TYR A 88 7.75 -9.53 -6.06
C TYR A 88 9.06 -10.25 -5.73
N GLY A 89 9.96 -9.58 -4.99
CA GLY A 89 11.37 -9.98 -4.88
C GLY A 89 11.65 -11.30 -4.13
N SER A 90 10.67 -11.86 -3.43
CA SER A 90 10.80 -13.12 -2.68
C SER A 90 10.13 -14.31 -3.39
N MET A 91 9.78 -14.17 -4.67
CA MET A 91 9.28 -15.28 -5.48
C MET A 91 10.42 -16.24 -5.80
N ASP A 92 10.08 -17.52 -5.98
CA ASP A 92 11.02 -18.47 -6.53
C ASP A 92 11.42 -18.08 -7.97
N GLN A 93 12.65 -18.41 -8.37
CA GLN A 93 13.18 -17.99 -9.67
C GLN A 93 12.36 -18.58 -10.83
N GLU A 94 11.89 -19.83 -10.71
CA GLU A 94 11.08 -20.48 -11.75
C GLU A 94 9.73 -19.78 -11.90
N ALA A 95 9.04 -19.52 -10.78
CA ALA A 95 7.77 -18.79 -10.76
C ALA A 95 7.94 -17.37 -11.31
N ARG A 96 9.04 -16.69 -10.97
CA ARG A 96 9.37 -15.36 -11.47
C ARG A 96 9.52 -15.36 -13.00
N GLU A 97 10.24 -16.33 -13.55
CA GLU A 97 10.43 -16.47 -15.00
C GLU A 97 9.13 -16.78 -15.71
N GLN A 98 8.29 -17.64 -15.14
CA GLN A 98 6.98 -17.97 -15.66
C GLN A 98 6.06 -16.74 -15.75
N SER A 99 5.96 -15.94 -14.69
CA SER A 99 5.13 -14.73 -14.69
C SER A 99 5.61 -13.70 -15.71
N LEU A 100 6.93 -13.56 -15.87
CA LEU A 100 7.50 -12.67 -16.87
C LEU A 100 7.24 -13.16 -18.29
N GLU A 101 7.36 -14.46 -18.52
CA GLU A 101 7.10 -15.05 -19.83
C GLU A 101 5.62 -14.92 -20.21
N SER A 102 4.71 -15.22 -19.29
CA SER A 102 3.27 -15.05 -19.49
C SER A 102 2.91 -13.59 -19.84
N PHE A 103 3.55 -12.62 -19.17
CA PHE A 103 3.35 -11.20 -19.48
C PHE A 103 3.95 -10.77 -20.82
N ARG A 104 5.09 -11.34 -21.23
CA ARG A 104 5.71 -11.08 -22.54
C ARG A 104 4.83 -11.60 -23.67
N GLN A 105 4.34 -12.84 -23.53
CA GLN A 105 3.46 -13.50 -24.49
C GLN A 105 2.06 -12.86 -24.54
N GLY A 106 1.69 -12.10 -23.51
CA GLY A 106 0.41 -11.41 -23.43
C GLY A 106 -0.73 -12.29 -22.92
N GLU A 107 -0.40 -13.48 -22.41
CA GLU A 107 -1.33 -14.33 -21.65
C GLU A 107 -1.75 -13.61 -20.36
N ALA A 108 -0.77 -13.12 -19.59
CA ALA A 108 -0.99 -12.15 -18.53
C ALA A 108 -0.95 -10.74 -19.10
N ARG A 109 -2.03 -9.98 -18.94
CA ARG A 109 -2.13 -8.60 -19.43
C ARG A 109 -1.89 -7.55 -18.36
N LEU A 110 -1.96 -7.96 -17.10
CA LEU A 110 -1.73 -7.10 -15.95
C LEU A 110 -0.69 -7.75 -15.04
N LEU A 111 0.32 -6.99 -14.64
CA LEU A 111 1.32 -7.48 -13.69
C LEU A 111 1.32 -6.61 -12.43
N ILE A 112 1.02 -7.22 -11.28
CA ILE A 112 1.00 -6.55 -9.98
C ILE A 112 2.34 -6.74 -9.31
N CYS A 113 3.07 -5.65 -9.07
CA CYS A 113 4.47 -5.76 -8.68
C CYS A 113 4.93 -4.75 -7.63
N THR A 114 6.09 -5.06 -7.07
CA THR A 114 6.86 -4.17 -6.17
C THR A 114 8.06 -3.60 -6.89
N ASP A 115 8.59 -2.45 -6.45
CA ASP A 115 9.73 -1.78 -7.07
C ASP A 115 10.97 -2.67 -7.20
N VAL A 116 11.27 -3.43 -6.14
CA VAL A 116 12.44 -4.34 -6.10
C VAL A 116 12.36 -5.37 -7.22
N ALA A 117 11.18 -5.90 -7.48
CA ALA A 117 11.01 -6.92 -8.50
C ALA A 117 10.93 -6.35 -9.92
N ALA A 118 10.48 -5.10 -10.05
CA ALA A 118 10.35 -4.40 -11.33
C ALA A 118 11.64 -3.78 -11.86
N ARG A 119 12.66 -3.58 -11.01
CA ARG A 119 13.99 -3.12 -11.44
C ARG A 119 14.64 -4.17 -12.35
N GLY A 120 15.23 -3.71 -13.45
CA GLY A 120 15.85 -4.61 -14.44
C GLY A 120 14.88 -5.42 -15.30
N LEU A 121 13.56 -5.23 -15.16
CA LEU A 121 12.61 -5.85 -16.09
C LEU A 121 12.68 -5.19 -17.45
N ASP A 122 13.02 -5.98 -18.46
CA ASP A 122 12.77 -5.63 -19.85
C ASP A 122 11.39 -6.15 -20.25
N VAL A 123 10.37 -5.37 -19.91
CA VAL A 123 8.99 -5.59 -20.33
C VAL A 123 8.69 -4.61 -21.47
N VAL A 124 8.53 -5.15 -22.67
CA VAL A 124 8.20 -4.40 -23.87
C VAL A 124 6.68 -4.21 -23.95
N ASP A 125 6.25 -3.09 -24.52
CA ASP A 125 4.83 -2.80 -24.83
C ASP A 125 3.90 -2.61 -23.62
N VAL A 126 4.39 -2.00 -22.55
CA VAL A 126 3.53 -1.53 -21.45
C VAL A 126 2.82 -0.24 -21.86
N THR A 127 1.49 -0.32 -21.94
CA THR A 127 0.60 0.79 -22.35
C THR A 127 0.19 1.69 -21.19
N PHE A 128 0.16 1.17 -19.96
CA PHE A 128 -0.16 1.97 -18.79
C PHE A 128 0.55 1.47 -17.52
N VAL A 129 0.67 2.36 -16.55
CA VAL A 129 1.22 2.10 -15.22
C VAL A 129 0.26 2.67 -14.18
N ILE A 130 -0.07 1.89 -13.16
CA ILE A 130 -0.91 2.32 -12.05
C ILE A 130 -0.07 2.24 -10.77
N ASN A 131 0.22 3.37 -10.16
CA ASN A 131 0.72 3.43 -8.80
C ASN A 131 -0.47 3.25 -7.85
N TYR A 132 -0.79 2.01 -7.52
CA TYR A 132 -1.85 1.67 -6.58
C TYR A 132 -1.51 2.15 -5.17
N ASP A 133 -0.24 2.03 -4.79
CA ASP A 133 0.33 2.74 -3.65
C ASP A 133 1.30 3.84 -4.11
N LEU A 134 1.27 4.98 -3.41
CA LEU A 134 2.15 6.10 -3.67
C LEU A 134 3.63 5.67 -3.53
N PRO A 135 4.51 5.95 -4.51
CA PRO A 135 5.94 5.65 -4.40
C PRO A 135 6.58 6.31 -3.19
N MET A 136 7.63 5.71 -2.63
CA MET A 136 8.27 6.24 -1.43
C MET A 136 9.18 7.44 -1.71
N ASN A 137 9.68 7.57 -2.94
CA ASN A 137 10.60 8.62 -3.35
C ASN A 137 10.49 8.93 -4.86
N LEU A 138 11.18 9.99 -5.30
CA LEU A 138 11.22 10.45 -6.70
C LEU A 138 11.77 9.39 -7.64
N GLU A 139 12.84 8.74 -7.23
CA GLU A 139 13.54 7.75 -8.05
C GLU A 139 12.62 6.58 -8.41
N GLU A 140 11.87 6.06 -7.44
CA GLU A 140 10.84 5.05 -7.66
C GLU A 140 9.75 5.55 -8.60
N TYR A 141 9.21 6.75 -8.40
CA TYR A 141 8.17 7.29 -9.29
C TYR A 141 8.63 7.37 -10.75
N VAL A 142 9.85 7.86 -10.98
CA VAL A 142 10.44 7.95 -12.32
C VAL A 142 10.67 6.55 -12.91
N HIS A 143 11.17 5.61 -12.12
CA HIS A 143 11.40 4.23 -12.56
C HIS A 143 10.11 3.47 -12.89
N ARG A 144 9.02 3.72 -12.15
CA ARG A 144 7.70 3.16 -12.43
C ARG A 144 7.11 3.78 -13.69
N SER A 145 7.11 5.10 -13.81
CA SER A 145 6.56 5.82 -14.96
C SER A 145 7.34 5.52 -16.25
N GLY A 146 8.66 5.33 -16.17
CA GLY A 146 9.52 4.93 -17.28
C GLY A 146 9.33 3.49 -17.78
N ARG A 147 8.37 2.74 -17.21
CA ARG A 147 7.96 1.44 -17.75
C ARG A 147 7.04 1.57 -18.96
N THR A 148 6.32 2.67 -19.09
CA THR A 148 5.50 2.98 -20.28
C THR A 148 6.12 4.09 -21.13
N GLY A 149 5.51 4.42 -22.27
CA GLY A 149 5.97 5.52 -23.13
C GLY A 149 7.25 5.25 -23.92
N ARG A 150 7.71 4.00 -24.00
CA ARG A 150 8.95 3.63 -24.72
C ARG A 150 8.76 3.70 -26.23
N ALA A 151 9.86 3.97 -26.95
CA ALA A 151 9.92 3.99 -28.42
C ALA A 151 8.86 4.90 -29.09
N GLY A 152 8.52 6.03 -28.47
CA GLY A 152 7.57 7.00 -29.01
C GLY A 152 6.09 6.57 -28.93
N LYS A 153 5.78 5.45 -28.26
CA LYS A 153 4.39 5.06 -27.97
C LYS A 153 3.80 5.92 -26.87
N ALA A 154 2.49 6.16 -26.94
CA ALA A 154 1.74 6.77 -25.85
C ALA A 154 1.70 5.83 -24.63
N GLY A 155 1.75 6.41 -23.44
CA GLY A 155 1.62 5.70 -22.17
C GLY A 155 0.77 6.47 -21.18
N ASP A 156 0.04 5.78 -20.32
CA ASP A 156 -0.75 6.41 -19.26
C ASP A 156 -0.19 6.02 -17.89
N VAL A 157 -0.01 6.99 -16.99
CA VAL A 157 0.43 6.77 -15.61
C VAL A 157 -0.64 7.33 -14.67
N ILE A 158 -1.21 6.47 -13.84
CA ILE A 158 -2.22 6.85 -12.85
C ILE A 158 -1.63 6.64 -11.46
N THR A 159 -1.74 7.64 -10.60
CA THR A 159 -1.27 7.55 -9.21
C THR A 159 -2.39 7.79 -8.23
N TYR A 160 -2.66 6.81 -7.38
CA TYR A 160 -3.61 6.93 -6.29
C TYR A 160 -2.91 7.47 -5.04
N VAL A 161 -3.53 8.47 -4.41
CA VAL A 161 -3.01 9.11 -3.20
C VAL A 161 -4.09 9.13 -2.13
N CYS A 162 -3.81 8.52 -0.98
CA CYS A 162 -4.74 8.45 0.14
C CYS A 162 -4.28 9.28 1.33
N TRP A 163 -5.19 9.43 2.31
CA TRP A 163 -4.86 10.04 3.58
C TRP A 163 -3.66 9.38 4.29
N LYS A 164 -3.52 8.05 4.20
CA LYS A 164 -2.37 7.34 4.78
C LYS A 164 -1.02 7.89 4.28
N ASP A 165 -0.98 8.37 3.03
CA ASP A 165 0.22 8.82 2.34
C ASP A 165 0.61 10.26 2.68
N ARG A 166 -0.21 11.00 3.45
CA ARG A 166 -0.06 12.43 3.80
C ARG A 166 1.35 12.90 4.23
N ARG A 167 2.17 12.01 4.79
CA ARG A 167 3.56 12.31 5.19
C ARG A 167 4.50 12.46 4.00
N ASN A 168 4.22 11.76 2.91
CA ASN A 168 5.05 11.73 1.70
C ASN A 168 4.50 12.63 0.58
N VAL A 169 3.26 13.12 0.72
CA VAL A 169 2.59 13.96 -0.29
C VAL A 169 3.37 15.24 -0.61
N ARG A 170 4.00 15.88 0.38
CA ARG A 170 4.86 17.06 0.16
C ARG A 170 5.98 16.77 -0.83
N GLY A 171 6.76 15.73 -0.56
CA GLY A 171 7.83 15.30 -1.46
C GLY A 171 7.28 14.91 -2.83
N PHE A 172 6.10 14.28 -2.89
CA PHE A 172 5.44 13.96 -4.16
C PHE A 172 4.98 15.18 -4.96
N ILE A 173 4.52 16.25 -4.31
CA ILE A 173 4.19 17.51 -4.99
C ILE A 173 5.45 18.12 -5.61
N GLU A 174 6.56 18.15 -4.88
CA GLU A 174 7.85 18.65 -5.40
C GLU A 174 8.30 17.85 -6.64
N ILE A 175 8.05 16.54 -6.64
CA ILE A 175 8.31 15.65 -7.78
C ILE A 175 7.48 16.06 -9.00
N LEU A 176 6.17 16.24 -8.82
CA LEU A 176 5.26 16.62 -9.90
C LEU A 176 5.58 18.01 -10.47
N GLU A 177 5.93 18.97 -9.60
CA GLU A 177 6.32 20.32 -10.00
C GLU A 177 7.62 20.29 -10.83
N ARG A 178 8.60 19.45 -10.44
CA ARG A 178 9.83 19.25 -11.21
C ARG A 178 9.61 18.55 -12.55
N SER A 179 8.57 17.73 -12.69
CA SER A 179 8.22 17.05 -13.94
C SER A 179 7.24 17.85 -14.81
N ASN A 180 6.95 19.11 -14.44
CA ASN A 180 5.95 19.97 -15.10
C ASN A 180 4.55 19.33 -15.18
N THR A 181 4.23 18.47 -14.22
CA THR A 181 2.92 17.82 -14.09
C THR A 181 2.00 18.71 -13.26
N VAL A 182 0.76 18.92 -13.72
CA VAL A 182 -0.20 19.73 -12.97
C VAL A 182 -0.56 19.04 -11.67
N VAL A 183 -0.36 19.76 -10.57
CA VAL A 183 -0.66 19.30 -9.21
C VAL A 183 -2.13 19.57 -8.89
N PRO A 184 -2.97 18.56 -8.63
CA PRO A 184 -4.36 18.77 -8.25
C PRO A 184 -4.48 19.57 -6.94
N ASN A 185 -5.44 20.50 -6.89
CA ASN A 185 -5.71 21.28 -5.67
C ASN A 185 -6.03 20.39 -4.46
N GLU A 186 -6.66 19.24 -4.70
CA GLU A 186 -6.95 18.23 -3.67
C GLU A 186 -5.68 17.65 -3.06
N LEU A 187 -4.64 17.43 -3.87
CA LEU A 187 -3.35 16.94 -3.41
C LEU A 187 -2.66 17.99 -2.52
N ARG A 188 -2.72 19.27 -2.91
CA ARG A 188 -2.21 20.39 -2.08
C ARG A 188 -2.95 20.46 -0.74
N ARG A 189 -4.29 20.37 -0.77
CA ARG A 189 -5.11 20.33 0.45
C ARG A 189 -4.78 19.13 1.35
N LEU A 190 -4.46 17.98 0.75
CA LEU A 190 -4.04 16.79 1.48
C LEU A 190 -2.69 17.03 2.19
N ALA A 191 -1.73 17.65 1.51
CA ALA A 191 -0.45 18.05 2.10
C ALA A 191 -0.65 19.00 3.30
N ASP A 192 -1.43 20.07 3.13
CA ASP A 192 -1.69 21.06 4.19
C ASP A 192 -2.39 20.45 5.42
N ARG A 193 -3.30 19.48 5.20
CA ARG A 193 -3.93 18.73 6.29
C ARG A 193 -2.93 17.79 6.97
N GLY A 194 -2.04 17.17 6.21
CA GLY A 194 -0.94 16.35 6.72
C GLY A 194 0.00 17.14 7.63
N ASP A 195 0.44 18.31 7.19
CA ASP A 195 1.33 19.22 7.94
C ASP A 195 0.69 19.65 9.26
N ARG A 196 -0.58 20.06 9.23
CA ARG A 196 -1.34 20.43 10.44
C ARG A 196 -1.52 19.27 11.40
N SER A 197 -1.79 18.07 10.90
CA SER A 197 -1.89 16.86 11.72
C SER A 197 -0.55 16.54 12.40
N ASN A 198 0.56 16.69 11.68
CA ASN A 198 1.89 16.45 12.22
C ASN A 198 2.28 17.50 13.29
N ALA A 199 2.03 18.78 13.01
CA ALA A 199 2.31 19.88 13.96
C ALA A 199 1.58 19.68 15.30
N ARG A 200 0.28 19.30 15.26
CA ARG A 200 -0.49 19.01 16.48
C ARG A 200 0.08 17.82 17.28
N ARG A 201 0.56 16.78 16.59
CA ARG A 201 1.16 15.61 17.26
C ARG A 201 2.48 15.96 17.93
N LEU A 202 3.28 16.84 17.33
CA LEU A 202 4.53 17.33 17.91
C LEU A 202 4.27 18.22 19.13
N ALA A 203 3.30 19.14 19.04
CA ALA A 203 2.91 20.01 20.16
C ALA A 203 2.45 19.21 21.40
N ASN A 204 1.62 18.19 21.19
CA ASN A 204 1.13 17.34 22.28
C ASN A 204 2.24 16.47 22.91
N GLN A 205 3.33 16.16 22.18
CA GLN A 205 4.48 15.43 22.73
C GLN A 205 5.37 16.32 23.61
N SER A 206 5.49 17.61 23.29
CA SER A 206 6.25 18.57 24.10
C SER A 206 5.61 18.88 25.45
N GLU A 207 4.29 18.74 25.61
CA GLU A 207 3.59 19.00 26.88
C GLU A 207 3.77 17.89 27.93
N HIS A 208 4.18 16.67 27.53
CA HIS A 208 4.45 15.55 28.46
C HIS A 208 5.93 15.35 28.80
N GLY A 209 6.84 16.17 28.23
CA GLY A 209 8.29 16.07 28.43
C GLY A 209 8.92 17.20 29.27
N GLY A 210 8.13 18.15 29.78
CA GLY A 210 8.60 19.32 30.51
C GLY A 210 8.29 19.27 32.00
N ARG A 211 8.90 18.34 32.74
CA ARG A 211 8.95 18.43 34.21
C ARG A 211 10.32 18.02 34.75
N ASP A 212 11.37 18.59 34.18
CA ASP A 212 12.71 18.59 34.77
C ASP A 212 13.34 19.97 34.59
N GLY A 213 13.63 20.63 35.71
CA GLY A 213 14.69 21.64 35.80
C GLY A 213 14.28 23.11 36.03
N ASP A 214 14.83 23.67 37.10
CA ASP A 214 15.29 25.07 37.21
C ASP A 214 14.35 26.14 37.77
N GLY A 215 14.17 26.07 39.09
CA GLY A 215 13.72 27.19 39.93
C GLY A 215 14.77 27.56 40.99
N GLU A 216 15.96 28.02 40.59
CA GLU A 216 16.84 28.78 41.48
C GLU A 216 16.44 30.26 41.47
N GLY A 217 15.98 30.80 42.62
CA GLY A 217 15.93 32.25 42.80
C GLY A 217 14.97 32.81 43.86
N ARG A 218 15.55 33.05 45.05
CA ARG A 218 15.32 34.21 45.95
C ARG A 218 14.28 34.13 47.07
N PHE A 219 14.83 33.98 48.28
CA PHE A 219 14.48 34.57 49.58
C PHE A 219 13.30 35.55 49.64
N ASN A 220 12.34 35.29 50.55
CA ASN A 220 12.09 36.24 51.64
C ASN A 220 11.33 35.65 52.84
N ASN A 221 11.71 36.21 53.99
CA ASN A 221 11.39 35.91 55.38
C ASN A 221 9.99 36.42 55.82
N ARG A 222 9.55 35.92 57.00
CA ARG A 222 8.35 36.23 57.83
C ARG A 222 7.11 35.40 57.46
N GLY A 223 6.47 34.65 58.35
CA GLY A 223 6.39 34.70 59.82
C GLY A 223 4.92 34.53 60.21
N TYR A 224 4.69 33.97 61.40
CA TYR A 224 3.40 33.74 62.09
C TYR A 224 2.58 32.52 61.68
N GLY A 225 2.40 31.63 62.67
CA GLY A 225 1.70 30.38 62.53
C GLY A 225 0.18 30.47 62.69
N ASN A 226 -0.47 29.32 62.55
CA ASN A 226 -1.62 29.03 63.38
C ASN A 226 -1.75 27.52 63.58
N ARG A 227 -2.23 27.21 64.77
CA ARG A 227 -2.39 25.93 65.42
C ARG A 227 -3.80 25.43 65.14
N GLY A 228 -3.94 24.11 64.97
CA GLY A 228 -5.19 23.40 65.23
C GLY A 228 -5.96 22.96 64.00
N GLY A 229 -6.28 21.66 63.95
CA GLY A 229 -7.12 21.10 62.90
C GLY A 229 -7.05 19.58 62.83
N GLN A 230 -7.40 18.94 63.94
CA GLN A 230 -7.62 17.50 64.07
C GLN A 230 -8.82 17.08 63.20
N GLY A 231 -8.68 16.07 62.35
CA GLY A 231 -9.81 15.61 61.54
C GLY A 231 -9.52 14.41 60.62
N ASN A 232 -9.93 13.24 61.09
CA ASN A 232 -10.32 12.04 60.36
C ASN A 232 -9.30 11.20 59.55
N ARG A 233 -9.00 10.05 60.16
CA ARG A 233 -8.89 8.73 59.53
C ARG A 233 -10.07 8.47 58.58
N GLY A 234 -9.79 7.83 57.45
CA GLY A 234 -10.81 7.12 56.68
C GLY A 234 -10.45 6.91 55.21
N GLU A 235 -9.96 5.71 54.92
CA GLU A 235 -10.21 4.95 53.68
C GLU A 235 -9.70 5.51 52.33
N GLY A 236 -8.74 4.78 51.76
CA GLY A 236 -8.34 4.92 50.37
C GLY A 236 -7.40 3.79 49.97
N ARG A 237 -7.99 2.65 49.61
CA ARG A 237 -7.31 1.40 49.28
C ARG A 237 -6.34 1.60 48.12
N SER A 238 -5.14 1.09 48.33
CA SER A 238 -4.17 0.73 47.29
C SER A 238 -4.78 -0.32 46.36
N TYR A 239 -4.73 -0.07 45.05
CA TYR A 239 -4.51 -1.14 44.08
C TYR A 239 -3.60 -0.59 42.98
N GLY A 240 -2.39 -1.16 42.95
CA GLY A 240 -1.47 -1.03 41.85
C GLY A 240 -2.05 -1.67 40.59
N SER A 241 -1.81 -0.99 39.48
CA SER A 241 -1.73 -1.60 38.16
C SER A 241 -0.48 -2.47 38.12
N ASP A 242 -0.59 -3.74 37.72
CA ASP A 242 0.06 -4.12 36.47
C ASP A 242 -0.40 -5.48 35.89
N SER A 243 -0.59 -5.44 34.58
CA SER A 243 -0.19 -6.48 33.62
C SER A 243 -0.98 -7.80 33.50
N ARG A 244 -1.70 -7.87 32.36
CA ARG A 244 -1.61 -8.88 31.27
C ARG A 244 -2.81 -9.83 31.03
N ARG A 245 -3.18 -9.84 29.73
CA ARG A 245 -3.85 -10.89 28.90
C ARG A 245 -5.39 -10.97 29.07
N ASN A 246 -6.21 -10.66 28.07
CA ASN A 246 -6.35 -11.11 26.67
C ASN A 246 -7.10 -12.46 26.52
N TYR A 247 -8.29 -12.38 25.89
CA TYR A 247 -9.25 -13.41 25.38
C TYR A 247 -9.67 -14.54 26.35
N GLY A 248 -10.95 -14.85 26.60
CA GLY A 248 -12.14 -14.69 25.77
C GLY A 248 -12.39 -15.97 24.94
N GLY A 249 -13.46 -16.72 25.25
CA GLY A 249 -14.13 -17.59 24.28
C GLY A 249 -14.12 -19.08 24.59
N GLU A 250 -15.32 -19.60 24.78
CA GLU A 250 -15.74 -20.96 25.09
C GLU A 250 -15.71 -21.94 23.88
N GLU A 251 -15.62 -23.23 24.25
CA GLU A 251 -16.26 -24.42 23.65
C GLU A 251 -15.90 -24.97 22.25
N ARG A 252 -15.40 -26.22 22.24
CA ARG A 252 -16.00 -27.48 21.70
C ARG A 252 -14.88 -28.54 21.53
N SER A 253 -14.87 -29.60 22.34
CA SER A 253 -15.48 -30.92 22.10
C SER A 253 -14.79 -31.76 21.02
N TYR A 254 -13.87 -32.64 21.43
CA TYR A 254 -13.72 -33.99 20.87
C TYR A 254 -13.23 -34.93 21.99
N GLY A 255 -14.01 -35.97 22.25
CA GLY A 255 -13.70 -36.99 23.24
C GLY A 255 -12.57 -37.92 22.79
N SER A 256 -11.78 -38.34 23.77
CA SER A 256 -10.82 -39.43 23.66
C SER A 256 -11.44 -40.66 24.31
N ASP A 257 -11.60 -41.74 23.56
CA ASP A 257 -11.78 -43.08 24.12
C ASP A 257 -10.95 -44.09 23.33
N SER A 258 -10.36 -45.01 24.11
CA SER A 258 -9.75 -46.33 23.87
C SER A 258 -9.58 -46.82 22.41
N GLY A 259 -8.54 -47.56 22.01
CA GLY A 259 -7.69 -48.51 22.71
C GLY A 259 -7.52 -49.76 21.83
N ARG A 260 -6.34 -50.40 21.92
CA ARG A 260 -6.00 -51.81 21.58
C ARG A 260 -5.85 -52.26 20.10
N THR A 261 -4.58 -52.59 19.79
CA THR A 261 -4.01 -53.93 19.46
C THR A 261 -4.54 -54.77 18.28
N TYR A 262 -3.59 -55.56 17.74
CA TYR A 262 -3.62 -56.61 16.69
C TYR A 262 -3.42 -56.06 15.27
N GLY A 263 -2.51 -56.54 14.43
CA GLY A 263 -1.68 -57.73 14.44
C GLY A 263 -1.58 -58.26 13.01
N GLY A 264 -0.36 -58.46 12.50
CA GLY A 264 -0.04 -59.42 11.43
C GLY A 264 -0.29 -59.01 9.97
N GLY A 265 0.62 -59.47 9.09
CA GLY A 265 0.27 -59.77 7.71
C GLY A 265 1.25 -59.27 6.64
N ASP A 266 2.26 -60.08 6.35
CA ASP A 266 3.05 -60.10 5.12
C ASP A 266 2.20 -59.94 3.84
N THR A 267 2.71 -59.30 2.78
CA THR A 267 3.23 -59.96 1.56
C THR A 267 3.49 -58.99 0.39
N ARG A 268 4.74 -59.05 -0.10
CA ARG A 268 5.18 -59.22 -1.50
C ARG A 268 4.51 -58.45 -2.67
N GLY A 269 5.41 -57.83 -3.45
CA GLY A 269 5.41 -57.83 -4.92
C GLY A 269 4.76 -56.58 -5.53
N GLY A 270 5.31 -55.90 -6.51
CA GLY A 270 6.45 -56.16 -7.38
C GLY A 270 6.22 -55.44 -8.71
N SER A 271 7.27 -54.79 -9.21
CA SER A 271 7.63 -54.69 -10.62
C SER A 271 6.75 -53.95 -11.64
N ARG A 272 7.40 -52.90 -12.20
CA ARG A 272 7.78 -52.73 -13.62
C ARG A 272 6.79 -52.12 -14.63
N CYS A 273 7.23 -50.95 -15.11
CA CYS A 273 7.66 -50.60 -16.47
C CYS A 273 6.74 -50.68 -17.72
N TYR A 274 6.99 -49.66 -18.55
CA TYR A 274 6.92 -49.53 -20.02
C TYR A 274 5.61 -49.10 -20.69
N GLY A 275 5.83 -48.15 -21.61
CA GLY A 275 4.91 -47.49 -22.52
C GLY A 275 5.58 -46.22 -23.02
#